data_AF-A0A371DI97-F1
#
_entry.id   AF-A0A371DI97-F1
#
_cell.length_a   1.000
_cell.length_b   1.000
_cell.length_c   1.000
_cell.angle_alpha   90.00
_cell.angle_beta   90.00
_cell.angle_gamma   90.00
#
_symmetry.space_group_name_H-M   'P 1'
#
loop_
_entity.id
_entity.type
_entity.pdbx_description
1 polymer ?
#
loop_
_entity_poly.entity_id
_entity_poly.type
_entity_poly.pdbx_seq_one_letter_code
_entity_poly.pdbx_strand_id
1 'polypeptide(L)'
;MGGVASTTMISTTKTSSRSRSLSNDTMEKDAIEVVMVEKASSTAPSSSRELAYGGDDTLPPPPVLTADEERRLWRKIDWHIIPIITIMYLSSFVDRSNIGNAKLQGLLTQLDLTGNRYNIALTLWFLSYNAFAIPANLVLKKFRPSRWLPGITVLWGITTTLMGLVKNYPQLVGVRTCLGIAEAGLAPGVFFYLSMWYPRHMLQTRMAMFWGGATLAGAFSGLLAFVISFMAGTAGLEGWAWIFIIEGMATVVVGIVAFFVLVDFPDTARFLTPEERAFVIHRKKYDRSSVGEDEQFAVRHVWAALTDWQVWLLSLINMSVITPVYGISLFLPSIINGFGFNATISQLLTVPPYVVGTMTVVAWGVWSDRIQRAYDTILD
;
A
#
# COMPACT_ATOMS: atom_id res chain seq x y z
N MET A 1 -19.27 75.32 45.61
CA MET A 1 -18.37 76.45 45.91
C MET A 1 -17.37 76.57 44.77
N GLY A 2 -17.26 77.76 44.17
CA GLY A 2 -16.24 78.13 43.19
C GLY A 2 -16.67 77.94 41.73
N GLY A 3 -17.06 79.02 41.06
CA GLY A 3 -17.39 79.04 39.64
C GLY A 3 -16.45 79.89 38.80
N VAL A 4 -16.63 79.73 37.48
CA VAL A 4 -16.40 80.69 36.36
C VAL A 4 -14.96 81.06 35.98
N ALA A 5 -14.54 80.75 34.73
CA ALA A 5 -14.26 81.76 33.68
C ALA A 5 -13.60 81.20 32.40
N SER A 6 -14.20 81.57 31.26
CA SER A 6 -13.72 81.88 29.90
C SER A 6 -12.36 81.46 29.33
N THR A 7 -12.43 80.84 28.13
CA THR A 7 -11.86 81.25 26.82
C THR A 7 -10.50 81.95 26.74
N THR A 8 -9.54 81.38 25.99
CA THR A 8 -8.66 82.07 25.01
C THR A 8 -8.00 81.06 24.05
N MET A 9 -7.87 81.46 22.78
CA MET A 9 -7.41 80.74 21.59
C MET A 9 -5.96 81.12 21.21
N ILE A 10 -5.21 80.21 20.54
CA ILE A 10 -4.07 80.46 19.58
C ILE A 10 -2.74 80.93 20.24
N SER A 11 -1.48 80.54 19.95
CA SER A 11 -0.72 80.00 18.79
C SER A 11 0.68 79.57 19.30
N THR A 12 1.28 78.41 18.97
CA THR A 12 2.24 78.16 17.85
C THR A 12 3.52 77.46 18.39
N THR A 13 3.65 76.19 18.01
CA THR A 13 4.80 75.55 17.37
C THR A 13 6.23 75.89 17.81
N LYS A 14 6.87 74.96 18.54
CA LYS A 14 8.28 74.57 18.36
C LYS A 14 8.58 73.27 19.12
N THR A 15 8.67 72.15 18.41
CA THR A 15 9.19 70.89 18.99
C THR A 15 10.17 70.23 18.02
N SER A 16 11.44 70.32 18.42
CA SER A 16 12.44 69.26 18.41
C SER A 16 12.68 68.48 17.10
N SER A 17 13.74 68.89 16.41
CA SER A 17 14.49 68.14 15.40
C SER A 17 15.37 67.07 16.05
N ARG A 18 14.87 65.84 16.26
CA ARG A 18 15.72 64.64 16.49
C ARG A 18 14.96 63.30 16.44
N SER A 19 14.41 62.90 15.29
CA SER A 19 13.90 61.51 15.12
C SER A 19 13.79 60.96 13.69
N ARG A 20 14.38 61.61 12.67
CA ARG A 20 14.26 61.19 11.25
C ARG A 20 15.46 60.45 10.65
N SER A 21 16.50 60.13 11.42
CA SER A 21 17.72 59.47 10.88
C SER A 21 17.82 57.97 11.16
N LEU A 22 16.80 57.33 11.76
CA LEU A 22 16.84 55.90 12.11
C LEU A 22 15.85 55.04 11.31
N SER A 23 15.02 55.62 10.42
CA SER A 23 14.12 54.84 9.55
C SER A 23 14.61 54.70 8.11
N ASN A 24 15.47 55.60 7.61
CA ASN A 24 16.00 55.51 6.25
C ASN A 24 17.13 54.49 6.11
N ASP A 25 18.02 54.37 7.12
CA ASP A 25 19.11 53.39 7.10
C ASP A 25 18.63 51.94 7.15
N THR A 26 17.45 51.68 7.70
CA THR A 26 16.85 50.33 7.81
C THR A 26 16.14 49.94 6.51
N MET A 27 15.41 50.87 5.87
CA MET A 27 14.78 50.60 4.57
C MET A 27 15.80 50.50 3.42
N GLU A 28 16.92 51.23 3.51
CA GLU A 28 18.01 51.14 2.52
C GLU A 28 18.81 49.84 2.67
N LYS A 29 18.99 49.34 3.90
CA LYS A 29 19.58 48.00 4.15
C LYS A 29 18.68 46.87 3.69
N ASP A 30 17.37 46.93 3.96
CA ASP A 30 16.42 45.92 3.49
C ASP A 30 16.29 45.94 1.95
N ALA A 31 16.33 47.12 1.31
CA ALA A 31 16.31 47.21 -0.15
C ALA A 31 17.62 46.68 -0.80
N ILE A 32 18.78 46.90 -0.17
CA ILE A 32 20.06 46.37 -0.65
C ILE A 32 20.15 44.85 -0.42
N GLU A 33 19.59 44.33 0.68
CA GLU A 33 19.54 42.90 0.96
C GLU A 33 18.58 42.16 0.01
N VAL A 34 17.42 42.75 -0.32
CA VAL A 34 16.47 42.21 -1.31
C VAL A 34 17.06 42.21 -2.72
N VAL A 35 17.77 43.27 -3.13
CA VAL A 35 18.42 43.36 -4.46
C VAL A 35 19.65 42.45 -4.56
N MET A 36 20.38 42.21 -3.45
CA MET A 36 21.50 41.25 -3.42
C MET A 36 21.03 39.79 -3.45
N VAL A 37 19.87 39.48 -2.84
CA VAL A 37 19.24 38.14 -2.92
C VAL A 37 18.70 37.88 -4.34
N GLU A 38 18.14 38.89 -5.00
CA GLU A 38 17.61 38.75 -6.37
C GLU A 38 18.74 38.62 -7.41
N LYS A 39 19.90 39.26 -7.18
CA LYS A 39 21.06 39.18 -8.09
C LYS A 39 21.99 37.98 -7.84
N ALA A 40 21.99 37.41 -6.63
CA ALA A 40 22.70 36.16 -6.34
C ALA A 40 21.99 34.92 -6.94
N SER A 41 20.72 35.03 -7.30
CA SER A 41 19.94 33.97 -7.97
C SER A 41 20.25 33.84 -9.47
N SER A 42 20.87 34.84 -10.11
CA SER A 42 20.97 34.90 -11.58
C SER A 42 22.33 34.59 -12.21
N THR A 43 23.37 34.19 -11.47
CA THR A 43 24.65 33.83 -12.13
C THR A 43 25.53 32.83 -11.36
N ALA A 44 25.49 31.54 -11.75
CA ALA A 44 26.67 30.67 -11.87
C ALA A 44 26.32 29.33 -12.58
N PRO A 45 27.05 28.94 -13.65
CA PRO A 45 26.82 27.70 -14.38
C PRO A 45 27.78 26.59 -13.92
N SER A 46 27.29 25.35 -13.78
CA SER A 46 27.93 24.13 -14.32
C SER A 46 27.33 22.84 -13.74
N SER A 47 26.69 22.07 -14.63
CA SER A 47 26.66 20.61 -14.65
C SER A 47 26.26 19.87 -13.37
N SER A 48 25.07 20.12 -12.84
CA SER A 48 24.27 19.01 -12.31
C SER A 48 23.57 18.37 -13.50
N ARG A 49 23.90 17.10 -13.75
CA ARG A 49 23.25 16.28 -14.77
C ARG A 49 21.77 16.18 -14.39
N GLU A 50 20.93 17.05 -14.94
CA GLU A 50 19.48 16.90 -14.95
C GLU A 50 19.20 15.49 -15.45
N LEU A 51 18.79 14.61 -14.54
CA LEU A 51 18.07 13.41 -14.94
C LEU A 51 16.67 13.89 -15.29
N ALA A 52 16.55 14.49 -16.48
CA ALA A 52 15.28 14.70 -17.14
C ALA A 52 14.59 13.34 -17.23
N TYR A 53 13.65 13.10 -16.33
CA TYR A 53 12.81 11.91 -16.35
C TYR A 53 11.74 12.11 -17.42
N GLY A 54 12.16 11.99 -18.68
CA GLY A 54 11.34 11.67 -19.84
C GLY A 54 10.16 12.60 -20.19
N GLY A 55 10.37 13.47 -21.18
CA GLY A 55 9.39 13.64 -22.27
C GLY A 55 8.30 14.72 -22.15
N ASP A 56 8.38 15.65 -21.20
CA ASP A 56 7.37 16.72 -21.04
C ASP A 56 7.21 17.65 -22.27
N ASP A 57 8.19 17.69 -23.19
CA ASP A 57 8.20 18.61 -24.34
C ASP A 57 7.56 18.07 -25.63
N THR A 58 7.02 16.85 -25.64
CA THR A 58 6.51 16.20 -26.88
C THR A 58 5.04 15.82 -26.88
N LEU A 59 4.31 16.06 -25.78
CA LEU A 59 2.91 15.67 -25.67
C LEU A 59 1.98 16.81 -26.14
N PRO A 60 0.94 16.51 -26.96
CA PRO A 60 -0.05 17.50 -27.37
C PRO A 60 -0.82 18.04 -26.14
N PRO A 61 -1.36 19.27 -26.23
CA PRO A 61 -2.17 19.84 -25.15
C PRO A 61 -3.31 18.89 -24.78
N PRO A 62 -3.66 18.77 -23.49
CA PRO A 62 -4.63 17.79 -23.02
C PRO A 62 -5.98 18.03 -23.69
N PRO A 63 -6.59 17.01 -24.33
CA PRO A 63 -7.94 17.13 -24.83
C PRO A 63 -8.90 17.30 -23.64
N VAL A 64 -9.89 18.18 -23.79
CA VAL A 64 -11.01 18.27 -22.84
C VAL A 64 -11.93 17.08 -23.13
N LEU A 65 -11.66 15.95 -22.48
CA LEU A 65 -12.50 14.75 -22.61
C LEU A 65 -13.87 14.99 -21.97
N THR A 66 -14.91 14.48 -22.62
CA THR A 66 -16.26 14.46 -22.08
C THR A 66 -16.32 13.51 -20.87
N ALA A 67 -17.23 13.75 -19.91
CA ALA A 67 -17.34 12.91 -18.70
C ALA A 67 -17.53 11.39 -19.00
N ASP A 68 -18.13 11.05 -20.14
CA ASP A 68 -18.30 9.66 -20.57
C ASP A 68 -17.03 9.06 -21.20
N GLU A 69 -16.20 9.88 -21.84
CA GLU A 69 -14.91 9.46 -22.39
C GLU A 69 -13.89 9.25 -21.27
N GLU A 70 -13.89 10.13 -20.26
CA GLU A 70 -13.12 9.96 -19.04
C GLU A 70 -13.48 8.65 -18.32
N ARG A 71 -14.77 8.34 -18.17
CA ARG A 71 -15.21 7.06 -17.56
C ARG A 71 -14.77 5.84 -18.36
N ARG A 72 -14.80 5.90 -19.70
CA ARG A 72 -14.33 4.79 -20.56
C ARG A 72 -12.82 4.60 -20.42
N LEU A 73 -12.07 5.69 -20.38
CA LEU A 73 -10.62 5.67 -20.15
C LEU A 73 -10.27 5.03 -18.81
N TRP A 74 -10.90 5.47 -17.72
CA TRP A 74 -10.65 4.87 -16.39
C TRP A 74 -11.04 3.39 -16.34
N ARG A 75 -12.14 2.98 -16.96
CA ARG A 75 -12.50 1.56 -17.06
C ARG A 75 -11.47 0.74 -17.83
N LYS A 76 -10.92 1.29 -18.92
CA LYS A 76 -9.88 0.63 -19.72
C LYS A 76 -8.61 0.40 -18.89
N ILE A 77 -8.24 1.38 -18.07
CA ILE A 77 -7.12 1.27 -17.12
C ILE A 77 -7.44 0.24 -16.03
N ASP A 78 -8.62 0.34 -15.42
CA ASP A 78 -9.09 -0.56 -14.36
C ASP A 78 -9.05 -2.03 -14.83
N TRP A 79 -9.50 -2.32 -16.06
CA TRP A 79 -9.48 -3.66 -16.64
C TRP A 79 -8.08 -4.23 -16.87
N HIS A 80 -7.06 -3.39 -17.02
CA HIS A 80 -5.69 -3.84 -17.24
C HIS A 80 -4.92 -4.02 -15.93
N ILE A 81 -5.18 -3.17 -14.94
CA ILE A 81 -4.39 -3.07 -13.71
C ILE A 81 -5.01 -3.84 -12.54
N ILE A 82 -6.32 -3.67 -12.31
CA ILE A 82 -6.97 -4.19 -11.10
C ILE A 82 -7.00 -5.72 -11.08
N PRO A 83 -7.36 -6.44 -12.16
CA PRO A 83 -7.43 -7.91 -12.13
C PRO A 83 -6.10 -8.56 -11.76
N ILE A 84 -4.98 -8.13 -12.36
CA ILE A 84 -3.68 -8.76 -12.10
C ILE A 84 -3.21 -8.51 -10.67
N ILE A 85 -3.39 -7.29 -10.16
CA ILE A 85 -3.06 -6.92 -8.79
C ILE A 85 -3.92 -7.68 -7.79
N THR A 86 -5.22 -7.81 -8.06
CA THR A 86 -6.14 -8.58 -7.21
C THR A 86 -5.76 -10.06 -7.20
N ILE A 87 -5.37 -10.65 -8.34
CA ILE A 87 -4.92 -12.06 -8.42
C ILE A 87 -3.60 -12.26 -7.65
N MET A 88 -2.63 -11.35 -7.78
CA MET A 88 -1.38 -11.41 -7.02
C MET A 88 -1.65 -11.35 -5.51
N TYR A 89 -2.58 -10.49 -5.09
CA TYR A 89 -2.95 -10.36 -3.69
C TYR A 89 -3.77 -11.54 -3.16
N LEU A 90 -4.66 -12.08 -3.99
CA LEU A 90 -5.37 -13.32 -3.72
C LEU A 90 -4.37 -14.44 -3.45
N SER A 91 -3.38 -14.59 -4.31
CA SER A 91 -2.31 -15.59 -4.16
C SER A 91 -1.52 -15.40 -2.86
N SER A 92 -1.18 -14.15 -2.52
CA SER A 92 -0.52 -13.80 -1.25
C SER A 92 -1.36 -14.18 -0.02
N PHE A 93 -2.66 -13.89 -0.02
CA PHE A 93 -3.52 -14.22 1.12
C PHE A 93 -3.76 -15.73 1.26
N VAL A 94 -3.92 -16.42 0.12
CA VAL A 94 -3.99 -17.89 0.05
C VAL A 94 -2.72 -18.48 0.70
N ASP A 95 -1.53 -18.11 0.23
CA ASP A 95 -0.24 -18.60 0.72
C ASP A 95 -0.05 -18.41 2.25
N ARG A 96 -0.54 -17.29 2.81
CA ARG A 96 -0.51 -17.04 4.26
C ARG A 96 -1.43 -17.98 5.03
N SER A 97 -2.66 -18.15 4.55
CA SER A 97 -3.71 -18.94 5.20
C SER A 97 -3.45 -20.45 5.15
N ASN A 98 -2.66 -20.92 4.18
CA ASN A 98 -2.39 -22.33 3.92
C ASN A 98 -1.81 -23.10 5.11
N ILE A 99 -1.04 -22.45 5.97
CA ILE A 99 -0.51 -23.12 7.16
C ILE A 99 -1.62 -23.58 8.12
N GLY A 100 -2.73 -22.85 8.18
CA GLY A 100 -3.91 -23.22 8.96
C GLY A 100 -4.60 -24.47 8.40
N ASN A 101 -4.64 -24.59 7.07
CA ASN A 101 -5.14 -25.78 6.37
C ASN A 101 -4.19 -26.98 6.51
N ALA A 102 -2.89 -26.75 6.33
CA ALA A 102 -1.82 -27.74 6.48
C ALA A 102 -1.80 -28.37 7.88
N LYS A 103 -2.12 -27.58 8.92
CA LYS A 103 -2.23 -28.06 10.31
C LYS A 103 -3.20 -29.25 10.44
N LEU A 104 -4.31 -29.24 9.71
CA LEU A 104 -5.30 -30.33 9.72
C LEU A 104 -4.88 -31.54 8.88
N GLN A 105 -3.95 -31.37 7.93
CA GLN A 105 -3.47 -32.43 7.05
C GLN A 105 -2.15 -33.06 7.54
N GLY A 106 -1.92 -33.09 8.85
CA GLY A 106 -0.79 -33.83 9.44
C GLY A 106 0.54 -33.06 9.57
N LEU A 107 0.56 -31.74 9.31
CA LEU A 107 1.78 -30.92 9.48
C LEU A 107 2.34 -31.03 10.92
N LEU A 108 1.47 -31.01 11.94
CA LEU A 108 1.91 -31.07 13.34
C LEU A 108 2.56 -32.41 13.69
N THR A 109 1.99 -33.51 13.19
CA THR A 109 2.45 -34.87 13.50
C THR A 109 3.73 -35.21 12.77
N GLN A 110 3.89 -34.76 11.51
CA GLN A 110 5.09 -35.07 10.72
C GLN A 110 6.32 -34.26 11.15
N LEU A 111 6.14 -33.01 11.57
CA LEU A 111 7.24 -32.13 12.01
C LEU A 111 7.45 -32.09 13.53
N ASP A 112 6.72 -32.92 14.29
CA ASP A 112 6.72 -32.93 15.76
C ASP A 112 6.59 -31.52 16.37
N LEU A 113 5.56 -30.80 15.90
CA LEU A 113 5.27 -29.43 16.32
C LEU A 113 4.52 -29.43 17.65
N THR A 114 5.26 -29.73 18.72
CA THR A 114 4.74 -29.76 20.10
C THR A 114 4.66 -28.35 20.72
N GLY A 115 3.59 -28.10 21.46
CA GLY A 115 3.38 -26.87 22.25
C GLY A 115 3.37 -25.58 21.41
N ASN A 116 4.23 -24.62 21.77
CA ASN A 116 4.28 -23.28 21.16
C ASN A 116 5.05 -23.21 19.83
N ARG A 117 5.66 -24.31 19.35
CA ARG A 117 6.48 -24.32 18.13
C ARG A 117 5.72 -23.86 16.88
N TYR A 118 4.47 -24.28 16.73
CA TYR A 118 3.60 -23.83 15.64
C TYR A 118 3.38 -22.32 15.68
N ASN A 119 3.07 -21.78 16.86
CA ASN A 119 2.84 -20.34 17.04
C ASN A 119 4.11 -19.52 16.81
N ILE A 120 5.28 -20.02 17.22
CA ILE A 120 6.57 -19.36 16.95
C ILE A 120 6.82 -19.25 15.45
N ALA A 121 6.55 -20.31 14.68
CA ALA A 121 6.67 -20.27 13.22
C ALA A 121 5.71 -19.26 12.56
N LEU A 122 4.50 -19.10 13.10
CA LEU A 122 3.56 -18.05 12.66
C LEU A 122 4.11 -16.65 12.96
N THR A 123 4.54 -16.41 14.20
CA THR A 123 5.02 -15.09 14.64
C THR A 123 6.28 -14.65 13.89
N LEU A 124 7.18 -15.57 13.54
CA LEU A 124 8.40 -15.24 12.79
C LEU A 124 8.12 -14.74 11.37
N TRP A 125 7.05 -15.24 10.73
CA TRP A 125 6.59 -14.66 9.46
C TRP A 125 6.15 -13.21 9.65
N PHE A 126 5.33 -12.91 10.68
CA PHE A 126 4.92 -11.53 10.97
C PHE A 126 6.11 -10.63 11.29
N LEU A 127 7.07 -11.10 12.09
CA LEU A 127 8.25 -10.33 12.48
C LEU A 127 9.12 -9.98 11.27
N SER A 128 9.43 -10.97 10.43
CA SER A 128 10.22 -10.77 9.22
C SER A 128 9.51 -9.89 8.20
N TYR A 129 8.20 -10.08 7.99
CA TYR A 129 7.39 -9.23 7.13
C TYR A 129 7.44 -7.76 7.56
N ASN A 130 7.20 -7.47 8.85
CA ASN A 130 7.20 -6.09 9.35
C ASN A 130 8.60 -5.45 9.33
N ALA A 131 9.64 -6.21 9.66
CA ALA A 131 11.02 -5.71 9.63
C ALA A 131 11.48 -5.33 8.21
N PHE A 132 11.08 -6.11 7.20
CA PHE A 132 11.47 -5.89 5.81
C PHE A 132 10.48 -5.04 5.01
N ALA A 133 9.30 -4.72 5.54
CA ALA A 133 8.32 -3.87 4.88
C ALA A 133 8.85 -2.46 4.61
N ILE A 134 9.56 -1.86 5.57
CA ILE A 134 10.12 -0.51 5.42
C ILE A 134 11.26 -0.50 4.39
N PRO A 135 12.29 -1.38 4.48
CA PRO A 135 13.33 -1.47 3.46
C PRO A 135 12.78 -1.76 2.06
N ALA A 136 11.84 -2.72 1.92
CA ALA A 136 11.28 -3.09 0.63
C ALA A 136 10.57 -1.91 -0.07
N ASN A 137 9.94 -1.02 0.71
CA ASN A 137 9.34 0.21 0.18
C ASN A 137 10.36 1.25 -0.27
N LEU A 138 11.47 1.39 0.44
CA LEU A 138 12.55 2.29 0.03
C LEU A 138 13.18 1.81 -1.29
N VAL A 139 13.34 0.49 -1.44
CA VAL A 139 13.84 -0.13 -2.67
C VAL A 139 12.90 0.13 -3.85
N LEU A 140 11.59 0.12 -3.63
CA LEU A 140 10.58 0.40 -4.65
C LEU A 140 10.69 1.82 -5.25
N LYS A 141 11.19 2.81 -4.51
CA LYS A 141 11.46 4.14 -5.08
C LYS A 141 12.61 4.12 -6.09
N LYS A 142 13.54 3.18 -5.97
CA LYS A 142 14.73 3.06 -6.82
C LYS A 142 14.53 2.07 -7.98
N PHE A 143 13.67 1.08 -7.81
CA PHE A 143 13.38 0.04 -8.80
C PHE A 143 12.04 0.26 -9.49
N ARG A 144 11.97 -0.13 -10.77
CA ARG A 144 10.73 -0.05 -11.54
C ARG A 144 9.66 -0.99 -10.97
N PRO A 145 8.46 -0.50 -10.63
CA PRO A 145 7.38 -1.32 -10.07
C PRO A 145 7.01 -2.56 -10.91
N SER A 146 7.07 -2.49 -12.26
CA SER A 146 6.73 -3.64 -13.13
C SER A 146 7.66 -4.83 -13.01
N ARG A 147 8.90 -4.62 -12.55
CA ARG A 147 9.85 -5.72 -12.36
C ARG A 147 9.92 -6.15 -10.91
N TRP A 148 9.75 -5.20 -10.01
CA TRP A 148 9.83 -5.44 -8.58
C TRP A 148 8.64 -6.23 -8.05
N LEU A 149 7.41 -5.83 -8.37
CA LEU A 149 6.21 -6.51 -7.87
C LEU A 149 6.12 -7.96 -8.38
N PRO A 150 6.28 -8.25 -9.68
CA PRO A 150 6.27 -9.63 -10.16
C PRO A 150 7.51 -10.43 -9.72
N GLY A 151 8.67 -9.77 -9.60
CA GLY A 151 9.89 -10.41 -9.09
C GLY A 151 9.73 -10.90 -7.64
N ILE A 152 9.08 -10.10 -6.79
CA ILE A 152 8.68 -10.50 -5.44
C ILE A 152 7.70 -11.68 -5.48
N THR A 153 6.69 -11.65 -6.36
CA THR A 153 5.73 -12.74 -6.52
C THR A 153 6.37 -14.06 -6.91
N VAL A 154 7.33 -14.03 -7.84
CA VAL A 154 8.08 -15.23 -8.23
C VAL A 154 8.95 -15.72 -7.08
N LEU A 155 9.67 -14.82 -6.40
CA LEU A 155 10.56 -15.19 -5.28
C LEU A 155 9.79 -15.80 -4.11
N TRP A 156 8.65 -15.20 -3.73
CA TRP A 156 7.81 -15.76 -2.68
C TRP A 156 7.19 -17.08 -3.14
N GLY A 157 6.73 -17.19 -4.39
CA GLY A 157 6.10 -18.40 -4.91
C GLY A 157 7.05 -19.59 -4.87
N ILE A 158 8.31 -19.37 -5.26
CA ILE A 158 9.39 -20.37 -5.12
C ILE A 158 9.57 -20.75 -3.65
N THR A 159 9.58 -19.78 -2.74
CA THR A 159 9.73 -20.02 -1.30
C THR A 159 8.56 -20.84 -0.74
N THR A 160 7.33 -20.57 -1.18
CA THR A 160 6.14 -21.36 -0.84
C THR A 160 6.26 -22.79 -1.36
N THR A 161 6.66 -23.00 -2.61
CA THR A 161 6.89 -24.35 -3.17
C THR A 161 7.94 -25.12 -2.38
N LEU A 162 9.05 -24.47 -2.00
CA LEU A 162 10.10 -25.07 -1.17
C LEU A 162 9.61 -25.42 0.24
N MET A 163 8.61 -24.71 0.77
CA MET A 163 8.01 -25.02 2.07
C MET A 163 7.32 -26.39 2.10
N GLY A 164 6.78 -26.84 0.96
CA GLY A 164 6.21 -28.19 0.84
C GLY A 164 7.24 -29.33 0.91
N LEU A 165 8.53 -29.04 0.77
CA LEU A 165 9.62 -30.03 0.82
C LEU A 165 10.30 -30.12 2.19
N VAL A 166 9.81 -29.37 3.17
CA VAL A 166 10.39 -29.28 4.51
C VAL A 166 10.18 -30.59 5.29
N LYS A 167 11.21 -31.03 6.02
CA LYS A 167 11.15 -32.24 6.85
C LYS A 167 11.35 -32.00 8.35
N ASN A 168 11.79 -30.81 8.74
CA ASN A 168 12.17 -30.50 10.12
C ASN A 168 11.59 -29.15 10.59
N TYR A 169 11.37 -29.00 11.90
CA TYR A 169 10.92 -27.74 12.49
C TYR A 169 11.82 -26.53 12.16
N PRO A 170 13.16 -26.59 12.30
CA PRO A 170 14.03 -25.45 11.97
C PRO A 170 13.95 -25.05 10.49
N GLN A 171 13.74 -26.01 9.60
CA GLN A 171 13.55 -25.76 8.17
C GLN A 171 12.22 -25.04 7.91
N LEU A 172 11.14 -25.43 8.58
CA LEU A 172 9.84 -24.74 8.50
C LEU A 172 9.99 -23.28 8.93
N VAL A 173 10.65 -23.06 10.06
CA VAL A 173 10.89 -21.72 10.60
C VAL A 173 11.75 -20.87 9.65
N GLY A 174 12.83 -21.45 9.10
CA GLY A 174 13.72 -20.78 8.16
C GLY A 174 12.99 -20.36 6.88
N VAL A 175 12.32 -21.31 6.22
CA VAL A 175 11.57 -21.02 4.98
C VAL A 175 10.45 -20.02 5.23
N ARG A 176 9.78 -20.09 6.38
CA ARG A 176 8.71 -19.16 6.74
C ARG A 176 9.21 -17.75 7.03
N THR A 177 10.42 -17.62 7.57
CA THR A 177 11.10 -16.33 7.69
C THR A 177 11.48 -15.78 6.32
N CYS A 178 12.03 -16.61 5.43
CA CYS A 178 12.31 -16.23 4.04
C CYS A 178 11.03 -15.79 3.30
N LEU A 179 9.91 -16.47 3.54
CA LEU A 179 8.61 -16.10 2.96
C LEU A 179 8.18 -14.70 3.43
N GLY A 180 8.30 -14.39 4.72
CA GLY A 180 7.99 -13.06 5.25
C GLY A 180 8.87 -11.97 4.64
N ILE A 181 10.16 -12.23 4.45
CA ILE A 181 11.10 -11.30 3.78
C ILE A 181 10.70 -11.08 2.31
N ALA A 182 10.44 -12.16 1.58
CA ALA A 182 10.07 -12.08 0.16
C ALA A 182 8.76 -11.31 -0.03
N GLU A 183 7.77 -11.55 0.83
CA GLU A 183 6.42 -11.00 0.70
C GLU A 183 6.28 -9.55 1.20
N ALA A 184 7.22 -9.07 2.03
CA ALA A 184 7.16 -7.77 2.72
C ALA A 184 6.91 -6.56 1.79
N GLY A 185 7.33 -6.65 0.53
CA GLY A 185 7.22 -5.56 -0.44
C GLY A 185 5.90 -5.50 -1.22
N LEU A 186 5.04 -6.52 -1.16
CA LEU A 186 3.87 -6.60 -2.04
C LEU A 186 2.82 -5.54 -1.67
N ALA A 187 2.25 -5.60 -0.47
CA ALA A 187 1.12 -4.73 -0.09
C ALA A 187 1.44 -3.23 -0.23
N PRO A 188 2.54 -2.72 0.36
CA PRO A 188 2.84 -1.30 0.22
C PRO A 188 3.34 -0.95 -1.19
N GLY A 189 3.92 -1.92 -1.92
CA GLY A 189 4.28 -1.72 -3.31
C GLY A 189 3.09 -1.62 -4.26
N VAL A 190 2.02 -2.37 -4.00
CA VAL A 190 0.75 -2.21 -4.72
C VAL A 190 0.13 -0.84 -4.41
N PHE A 191 0.15 -0.38 -3.15
CA PHE A 191 -0.39 0.94 -2.82
C PHE A 191 0.36 2.08 -3.51
N PHE A 192 1.69 2.00 -3.56
CA PHE A 192 2.50 2.94 -4.31
C PHE A 192 2.25 2.87 -5.82
N TYR A 193 2.11 1.65 -6.36
CA TYR A 193 1.77 1.48 -7.77
C TYR A 193 0.41 2.08 -8.10
N LEU A 194 -0.63 1.83 -7.29
CA LEU A 194 -1.95 2.42 -7.50
C LEU A 194 -1.93 3.95 -7.34
N SER A 195 -1.13 4.51 -6.41
CA SER A 195 -1.00 5.97 -6.28
C SER A 195 -0.28 6.61 -7.46
N MET A 196 0.47 5.84 -8.26
CA MET A 196 1.07 6.35 -9.50
C MET A 196 0.07 6.44 -10.65
N TRP A 197 -0.95 5.58 -10.68
CA TRP A 197 -1.91 5.47 -11.78
C TRP A 197 -3.21 6.23 -11.54
N TYR A 198 -3.65 6.38 -10.28
CA TYR A 198 -4.95 6.92 -9.93
C TYR A 198 -4.88 8.21 -9.09
N PRO A 199 -5.81 9.16 -9.31
CA PRO A 199 -6.00 10.32 -8.43
C PRO A 199 -6.59 9.91 -7.06
N ARG A 200 -6.40 10.75 -6.04
CA ARG A 200 -6.70 10.39 -4.62
C ARG A 200 -8.16 9.97 -4.40
N HIS A 201 -9.09 10.67 -5.02
CA HIS A 201 -10.53 10.40 -4.90
C HIS A 201 -10.96 9.07 -5.51
N MET A 202 -10.20 8.52 -6.48
CA MET A 202 -10.47 7.21 -7.07
C MET A 202 -9.71 6.08 -6.38
N LEU A 203 -8.55 6.40 -5.78
CA LEU A 203 -7.63 5.43 -5.18
C LEU A 203 -8.31 4.57 -4.11
N GLN A 204 -9.13 5.17 -3.25
CA GLN A 204 -9.79 4.45 -2.14
C GLN A 204 -10.69 3.30 -2.63
N THR A 205 -11.52 3.53 -3.64
CA THR A 205 -12.38 2.49 -4.21
C THR A 205 -11.57 1.35 -4.81
N ARG A 206 -10.41 1.64 -5.44
CA ARG A 206 -9.52 0.62 -6.02
C ARG A 206 -8.79 -0.17 -4.94
N MET A 207 -8.37 0.50 -3.87
CA MET A 207 -7.84 -0.16 -2.67
C MET A 207 -8.90 -1.06 -2.01
N ALA A 208 -10.17 -0.63 -1.96
CA ALA A 208 -11.25 -1.46 -1.44
C ALA A 208 -11.47 -2.72 -2.28
N MET A 209 -11.40 -2.63 -3.62
CA MET A 209 -11.43 -3.80 -4.51
C MET A 209 -10.24 -4.74 -4.29
N PHE A 210 -9.05 -4.18 -4.05
CA PHE A 210 -7.86 -4.95 -3.69
C PHE A 210 -8.07 -5.73 -2.38
N TRP A 211 -8.56 -5.07 -1.33
CA TRP A 211 -8.85 -5.73 -0.04
C TRP A 211 -10.00 -6.74 -0.14
N GLY A 212 -11.02 -6.49 -0.97
CA GLY A 212 -12.07 -7.46 -1.27
C GLY A 212 -11.54 -8.75 -1.94
N GLY A 213 -10.40 -8.67 -2.64
CA GLY A 213 -9.67 -9.83 -3.11
C GLY A 213 -9.22 -10.76 -1.99
N ALA A 214 -8.81 -10.24 -0.84
CA ALA A 214 -8.37 -11.08 0.30
C ALA A 214 -9.52 -11.88 0.92
N THR A 215 -10.72 -11.32 1.01
CA THR A 215 -11.86 -12.07 1.56
C THR A 215 -12.26 -13.21 0.63
N LEU A 216 -12.19 -12.97 -0.68
CA LEU A 216 -12.44 -13.98 -1.69
C LEU A 216 -11.35 -15.07 -1.68
N ALA A 217 -10.09 -14.67 -1.48
CA ALA A 217 -8.95 -15.57 -1.36
C ALA A 217 -9.12 -16.60 -0.24
N GLY A 218 -9.68 -16.21 0.91
CA GLY A 218 -9.97 -17.13 2.01
C GLY A 218 -10.94 -18.27 1.62
N ALA A 219 -11.98 -17.95 0.84
CA ALA A 219 -12.90 -18.96 0.31
C ALA A 219 -12.23 -19.91 -0.68
N PHE A 220 -11.38 -19.38 -1.58
CA PHE A 220 -10.61 -20.20 -2.52
C PHE A 220 -9.59 -21.10 -1.83
N SER A 221 -8.90 -20.60 -0.80
CA SER A 221 -7.94 -21.37 0.00
C SER A 221 -8.57 -22.59 0.65
N GLY A 222 -9.74 -22.43 1.30
CA GLY A 222 -10.45 -23.56 1.91
C GLY A 222 -10.91 -24.61 0.88
N LEU A 223 -11.37 -24.16 -0.30
CA LEU A 223 -11.79 -25.05 -1.39
C LEU A 223 -10.61 -25.79 -2.02
N LEU A 224 -9.49 -25.10 -2.26
CA LEU A 224 -8.26 -25.69 -2.79
C LEU A 224 -7.71 -26.73 -1.81
N ALA A 225 -7.66 -26.42 -0.52
CA ALA A 225 -7.23 -27.35 0.52
C ALA A 225 -8.10 -28.62 0.55
N PHE A 226 -9.42 -28.48 0.39
CA PHE A 226 -10.34 -29.62 0.30
C PHE A 226 -10.01 -30.51 -0.92
N VAL A 227 -9.84 -29.93 -2.11
CA VAL A 227 -9.50 -30.69 -3.33
C VAL A 227 -8.13 -31.36 -3.19
N ILE A 228 -7.15 -30.66 -2.62
CA ILE A 228 -5.78 -31.17 -2.46
C ILE A 228 -5.70 -32.26 -1.40
N SER A 229 -6.62 -32.27 -0.42
CA SER A 229 -6.68 -33.34 0.59
C SER A 229 -6.85 -34.74 -0.01
N PHE A 230 -7.49 -34.85 -1.19
CA PHE A 230 -7.64 -36.13 -1.89
C PHE A 230 -6.33 -36.65 -2.51
N MET A 231 -5.28 -35.84 -2.60
CA MET A 231 -3.95 -36.23 -3.08
C MET A 231 -3.01 -36.67 -1.95
N ALA A 232 -3.50 -36.78 -0.71
CA ALA A 232 -2.72 -37.31 0.40
C ALA A 232 -2.20 -38.73 0.07
N GLY A 233 -0.90 -38.96 0.22
CA GLY A 233 -0.23 -40.23 -0.08
C GLY A 233 0.24 -40.39 -1.53
N THR A 234 -0.08 -39.45 -2.43
CA THR A 234 0.49 -39.46 -3.78
C THR A 234 1.98 -39.11 -3.74
N ALA A 235 2.80 -39.90 -4.43
CA ALA A 235 4.27 -39.82 -4.42
C ALA A 235 4.94 -39.93 -3.03
N GLY A 236 4.25 -40.48 -2.02
CA GLY A 236 4.79 -40.62 -0.66
C GLY A 236 4.86 -39.31 0.12
N LEU A 237 4.15 -38.26 -0.33
CA LEU A 237 4.03 -36.98 0.36
C LEU A 237 2.66 -36.85 1.04
N GLU A 238 2.65 -36.24 2.21
CA GLU A 238 1.43 -35.90 2.95
C GLU A 238 0.66 -34.79 2.24
N GLY A 239 -0.66 -34.70 2.48
CA GLY A 239 -1.53 -33.72 1.81
C GLY A 239 -1.08 -32.27 2.00
N TRP A 240 -0.50 -31.93 3.15
CA TRP A 240 -0.03 -30.58 3.43
C TRP A 240 1.15 -30.14 2.55
N ALA A 241 2.02 -31.07 2.13
CA ALA A 241 3.13 -30.77 1.25
C ALA A 241 2.63 -30.36 -0.15
N TRP A 242 1.59 -31.06 -0.63
CA TRP A 242 0.95 -30.77 -1.91
C TRP A 242 0.23 -29.41 -1.92
N ILE A 243 -0.36 -28.99 -0.79
CA ILE A 243 -0.94 -27.63 -0.66
C ILE A 243 0.12 -26.59 -1.01
N PHE A 244 1.27 -26.64 -0.35
CA PHE A 244 2.32 -25.65 -0.58
C PHE A 244 2.99 -25.75 -1.96
N ILE A 245 3.16 -26.96 -2.50
CA ILE A 245 3.76 -27.17 -3.82
C ILE A 245 2.85 -26.60 -4.91
N ILE A 246 1.58 -26.99 -4.94
CA ILE A 246 0.64 -26.62 -6.00
C ILE A 246 0.34 -25.13 -5.95
N GLU A 247 0.06 -24.61 -4.75
CA GLU A 247 -0.29 -23.21 -4.59
C GLU A 247 0.92 -22.30 -4.83
N GLY A 248 2.11 -22.67 -4.34
CA GLY A 248 3.35 -21.97 -4.65
C GLY A 248 3.65 -21.95 -6.16
N MET A 249 3.48 -23.07 -6.87
CA MET A 249 3.66 -23.12 -8.32
C MET A 249 2.66 -22.24 -9.06
N ALA A 250 1.38 -22.27 -8.66
CA ALA A 250 0.36 -21.39 -9.22
C ALA A 250 0.76 -19.92 -9.03
N THR A 251 1.29 -19.55 -7.87
CA THR A 251 1.76 -18.19 -7.60
C THR A 251 2.99 -17.81 -8.44
N VAL A 252 3.93 -18.73 -8.68
CA VAL A 252 5.04 -18.49 -9.61
C VAL A 252 4.53 -18.20 -11.03
N VAL A 253 3.54 -18.96 -11.51
CA VAL A 253 2.92 -18.71 -12.81
C VAL A 253 2.25 -17.34 -12.84
N VAL A 254 1.50 -16.98 -11.80
CA VAL A 254 0.91 -15.63 -11.65
C VAL A 254 1.98 -14.55 -11.69
N GLY A 255 3.12 -14.74 -11.02
CA GLY A 255 4.24 -13.80 -11.04
C GLY A 255 4.86 -13.65 -12.43
N ILE A 256 5.03 -14.75 -13.17
CA ILE A 256 5.53 -14.70 -14.55
C ILE A 256 4.54 -13.98 -15.46
N VAL A 257 3.24 -14.27 -15.35
CA VAL A 257 2.20 -13.57 -16.12
C VAL A 257 2.16 -12.09 -15.76
N ALA A 258 2.25 -11.75 -14.47
CA ALA A 258 2.30 -10.37 -13.99
C ALA A 258 3.50 -9.62 -14.57
N PHE A 259 4.64 -10.28 -14.77
CA PHE A 259 5.81 -9.66 -15.41
C PHE A 259 5.54 -9.19 -16.85
N PHE A 260 4.66 -9.88 -17.59
CA PHE A 260 4.29 -9.48 -18.96
C PHE A 260 3.11 -8.50 -19.02
N VAL A 261 2.20 -8.57 -18.04
CA VAL A 261 0.97 -7.78 -18.03
C VAL A 261 1.14 -6.44 -17.30
N LEU A 262 2.00 -6.36 -16.28
CA LEU A 262 2.12 -5.16 -15.45
C LEU A 262 2.89 -4.06 -16.18
N VAL A 263 2.23 -2.92 -16.39
CA VAL A 263 2.79 -1.76 -17.10
C VAL A 263 3.45 -0.82 -16.10
N ASP A 264 4.65 -0.32 -16.41
CA ASP A 264 5.44 0.52 -15.51
C ASP A 264 4.79 1.88 -15.17
N PHE A 265 4.50 2.69 -16.19
CA PHE A 265 4.08 4.07 -16.02
C PHE A 265 2.95 4.43 -17.00
N PRO A 266 2.10 5.41 -16.67
CA PRO A 266 1.12 5.96 -17.60
C PRO A 266 1.74 6.44 -18.92
N ASP A 267 2.99 6.91 -18.87
CA ASP A 267 3.74 7.40 -20.02
C ASP A 267 4.22 6.26 -20.95
N THR A 268 4.66 5.13 -20.37
CA THR A 268 5.10 3.94 -21.12
C THR A 268 3.96 3.01 -21.54
N ALA A 269 2.70 3.40 -21.26
CA ALA A 269 1.52 2.57 -21.41
C ALA A 269 1.11 2.33 -22.87
N ARG A 270 1.68 1.29 -23.51
CA ARG A 270 1.38 0.95 -24.93
C ARG A 270 -0.10 0.73 -25.25
N PHE A 271 -0.95 0.42 -24.27
CA PHE A 271 -2.39 0.23 -24.46
C PHE A 271 -3.20 1.54 -24.52
N LEU A 272 -2.62 2.67 -24.11
CA LEU A 272 -3.23 4.00 -24.17
C LEU A 272 -2.80 4.74 -25.44
N THR A 273 -3.74 5.42 -26.07
CA THR A 273 -3.46 6.35 -27.17
C THR A 273 -2.67 7.57 -26.65
N PRO A 274 -1.89 8.27 -27.50
CA PRO A 274 -1.11 9.44 -27.07
C PRO A 274 -1.97 10.53 -26.40
N GLU A 275 -3.20 10.72 -26.89
CA GLU A 275 -4.18 11.67 -26.34
C GLU A 275 -4.67 11.26 -24.94
N GLU A 276 -5.00 9.98 -24.75
CA GLU A 276 -5.39 9.44 -23.44
C GLU A 276 -4.24 9.54 -22.41
N ARG A 277 -2.98 9.34 -22.83
CA ARG A 277 -1.81 9.47 -21.95
C ARG A 277 -1.60 10.91 -21.49
N ALA A 278 -1.67 11.86 -22.42
CA ALA A 278 -1.55 13.29 -22.11
C ALA A 278 -2.62 13.72 -21.10
N PHE A 279 -3.86 13.23 -21.23
CA PHE A 279 -4.92 13.49 -20.26
C PHE A 279 -4.61 12.94 -18.86
N VAL A 280 -4.15 11.69 -18.74
CA VAL A 280 -3.83 11.07 -17.43
C VAL A 280 -2.67 11.81 -16.73
N ILE A 281 -1.62 12.15 -17.48
CA ILE A 281 -0.46 12.89 -16.96
C ILE A 281 -0.89 14.29 -16.49
N HIS A 282 -1.67 14.99 -17.31
CA HIS A 282 -2.17 16.32 -16.98
C HIS A 282 -3.10 16.32 -15.75
N ARG A 283 -4.03 15.37 -15.68
CA ARG A 283 -4.95 15.21 -14.53
C ARG A 283 -4.18 14.95 -13.24
N LYS A 284 -3.10 14.17 -13.31
CA LYS A 284 -2.24 13.88 -12.17
C LYS A 284 -1.44 15.11 -11.70
N LYS A 285 -0.91 15.91 -12.64
CA LYS A 285 -0.20 17.16 -12.33
C LYS A 285 -1.09 18.19 -11.62
N TYR A 286 -2.37 18.26 -12.00
CA TYR A 286 -3.36 19.14 -11.37
C TYR A 286 -3.92 18.65 -10.02
N ASP A 287 -3.94 17.33 -9.76
CA ASP A 287 -4.44 16.76 -8.49
C ASP A 287 -3.44 16.91 -7.32
N ARG A 288 -2.35 17.68 -7.51
CA ARG A 288 -1.41 18.12 -6.46
C ARG A 288 -0.90 16.99 -5.57
N SER A 289 -0.73 15.79 -6.13
CA SER A 289 -0.09 14.69 -5.42
C SER A 289 1.44 14.85 -5.53
N SER A 290 2.08 15.42 -4.53
CA SER A 290 3.54 15.34 -4.31
C SER A 290 4.06 13.88 -4.17
N VAL A 291 3.18 12.89 -4.28
CA VAL A 291 3.50 11.46 -4.30
C VAL A 291 4.04 11.08 -5.69
N GLY A 292 5.26 11.53 -5.99
CA GLY A 292 5.96 11.22 -7.23
C GLY A 292 6.96 12.27 -7.69
N GLU A 293 6.81 13.52 -7.25
CA GLU A 293 7.76 14.61 -7.52
C GLU A 293 8.57 14.89 -6.25
N ASP A 294 9.84 14.49 -6.25
CA ASP A 294 10.92 14.99 -5.39
C ASP A 294 10.69 15.18 -3.88
N GLU A 295 9.83 14.38 -3.23
CA GLU A 295 9.92 14.23 -1.77
C GLU A 295 11.13 13.35 -1.42
N GLN A 296 12.28 14.00 -1.25
CA GLN A 296 13.48 13.37 -0.69
C GLN A 296 13.12 12.72 0.65
N PHE A 297 13.51 11.46 0.81
CA PHE A 297 13.35 10.76 2.09
C PHE A 297 14.13 11.51 3.17
N ALA A 298 13.44 12.34 3.94
CA ALA A 298 14.01 13.03 5.08
C ALA A 298 13.62 12.27 6.35
N VAL A 299 14.63 11.87 7.11
CA VAL A 299 14.48 11.19 8.41
C VAL A 299 13.61 12.01 9.39
N ARG A 300 13.54 13.34 9.17
CA ARG A 300 12.62 14.24 9.88
C ARG A 300 11.14 13.81 9.77
N HIS A 301 10.69 13.34 8.60
CA HIS A 301 9.31 12.89 8.41
C HIS A 301 9.02 11.59 9.16
N VAL A 302 10.03 10.72 9.32
CA VAL A 302 9.91 9.49 10.13
C VAL A 302 9.71 9.85 11.60
N TRP A 303 10.51 10.76 12.14
CA TRP A 303 10.35 11.21 13.53
C TRP A 303 9.04 11.96 13.75
N ALA A 304 8.60 12.79 12.80
CA ALA A 304 7.30 13.45 12.86
C ALA A 304 6.16 12.41 12.94
N ALA A 305 6.18 11.38 12.10
CA ALA A 305 5.18 10.32 12.13
C ALA A 305 5.21 9.49 13.44
N LEU A 306 6.40 9.23 13.99
CA LEU A 306 6.54 8.50 15.26
C LEU A 306 6.11 9.32 16.48
N THR A 307 6.13 10.64 16.41
CA THR A 307 5.77 11.53 17.52
C THR A 307 4.32 11.99 17.44
N ASP A 308 3.64 11.73 16.32
CA ASP A 308 2.24 12.10 16.13
C ASP A 308 1.30 11.12 16.83
N TRP A 309 0.48 11.66 17.75
CA TRP A 309 -0.50 10.89 18.50
C TRP A 309 -1.58 10.28 17.60
N GLN A 310 -1.92 10.92 16.46
CA GLN A 310 -2.92 10.41 15.52
C GLN A 310 -2.45 9.10 14.89
N VAL A 311 -1.15 8.97 14.60
CA VAL A 311 -0.55 7.74 14.04
C VAL A 311 -0.66 6.59 15.05
N TRP A 312 -0.41 6.85 16.34
CA TRP A 312 -0.55 5.84 17.39
C TRP A 312 -2.01 5.42 17.60
N LEU A 313 -2.94 6.37 17.57
CA LEU A 313 -4.37 6.08 17.70
C LEU A 313 -4.88 5.25 16.51
N LEU A 314 -4.51 5.63 15.29
CA LEU A 314 -4.82 4.85 14.07
C LEU A 314 -4.18 3.47 14.10
N SER A 315 -2.96 3.33 14.63
CA SER A 315 -2.30 2.04 14.80
C SER A 315 -3.02 1.14 15.81
N LEU A 316 -3.52 1.71 16.92
CA LEU A 316 -4.31 0.97 17.91
C LEU A 316 -5.64 0.48 17.31
N ILE A 317 -6.31 1.32 16.53
CA ILE A 317 -7.53 0.95 15.80
C ILE A 317 -7.21 -0.14 14.77
N ASN A 318 -6.11 -0.03 14.03
CA ASN A 318 -5.72 -1.06 13.07
C ASN A 318 -5.43 -2.40 13.77
N MET A 319 -4.75 -2.37 14.93
CA MET A 319 -4.45 -3.55 15.72
C MET A 319 -5.71 -4.28 16.19
N SER A 320 -6.76 -3.55 16.59
CA SER A 320 -8.03 -4.14 17.03
C SER A 320 -8.81 -4.80 15.88
N VAL A 321 -8.61 -4.33 14.64
CA VAL A 321 -9.25 -4.91 13.44
C VAL A 321 -8.44 -6.10 12.90
N ILE A 322 -7.12 -5.99 12.81
CA ILE A 322 -6.29 -6.98 12.13
C ILE A 322 -6.07 -8.25 12.96
N THR A 323 -6.04 -8.12 14.30
CA THR A 323 -5.80 -9.25 15.21
C THR A 323 -6.93 -10.29 15.12
N PRO A 324 -8.22 -9.93 15.21
CA PRO A 324 -9.31 -10.89 15.02
C PRO A 324 -9.33 -11.49 13.61
N VAL A 325 -9.03 -10.70 12.57
CA VAL A 325 -9.05 -11.16 11.18
C VAL A 325 -8.04 -12.30 10.96
N TYR A 326 -6.78 -12.12 11.38
CA TYR A 326 -5.78 -13.19 11.28
C TYR A 326 -6.04 -14.34 12.25
N GLY A 327 -6.56 -14.06 13.44
CA GLY A 327 -6.95 -15.09 14.41
C GLY A 327 -8.00 -16.03 13.84
N ILE A 328 -9.06 -15.49 13.23
CA ILE A 328 -10.05 -16.29 12.52
C ILE A 328 -9.38 -16.98 11.33
N SER A 329 -8.65 -16.26 10.48
CA SER A 329 -8.16 -16.85 9.24
C SER A 329 -7.16 -18.00 9.41
N LEU A 330 -6.35 -17.99 10.47
CA LEU A 330 -5.33 -19.02 10.69
C LEU A 330 -5.84 -20.21 11.52
N PHE A 331 -6.89 -20.01 12.32
CA PHE A 331 -7.39 -21.03 13.24
C PHE A 331 -8.81 -21.52 12.92
N LEU A 332 -9.54 -20.89 12.00
CA LEU A 332 -10.90 -21.29 11.60
C LEU A 332 -11.00 -22.78 11.22
N PRO A 333 -10.10 -23.36 10.40
CA PRO A 333 -10.17 -24.80 10.11
C PRO A 333 -10.04 -25.64 11.40
N SER A 334 -9.14 -25.26 12.30
CA SER A 334 -8.93 -25.96 13.58
C SER A 334 -10.15 -25.86 14.49
N ILE A 335 -10.80 -24.69 14.54
CA ILE A 335 -12.02 -24.48 15.33
C ILE A 335 -13.13 -25.39 14.82
N ILE A 336 -13.33 -25.45 13.50
CA ILE A 336 -14.36 -26.31 12.90
C ILE A 336 -14.07 -27.79 13.16
N ASN A 337 -12.81 -28.21 13.02
CA ASN A 337 -12.42 -29.58 13.33
C ASN A 337 -12.66 -29.94 14.81
N GLY A 338 -12.52 -28.97 15.72
CA GLY A 338 -12.85 -29.11 17.14
C GLY A 338 -14.32 -29.44 17.42
N PHE A 339 -15.25 -29.15 16.49
CA PHE A 339 -16.66 -29.57 16.59
C PHE A 339 -16.90 -31.04 16.22
N GLY A 340 -15.85 -31.80 15.89
CA GLY A 340 -15.93 -33.23 15.58
C GLY A 340 -16.08 -33.56 14.09
N PHE A 341 -15.91 -32.58 13.19
CA PHE A 341 -15.91 -32.81 11.75
C PHE A 341 -14.57 -33.38 11.26
N ASN A 342 -14.61 -34.18 10.19
CA ASN A 342 -13.39 -34.66 9.52
C ASN A 342 -12.54 -33.46 9.03
N ALA A 343 -11.21 -33.60 9.01
CA ALA A 343 -10.27 -32.58 8.55
C ALA A 343 -10.62 -32.00 7.16
N THR A 344 -10.95 -32.87 6.21
CA THR A 344 -11.35 -32.48 4.84
C THR A 344 -12.66 -31.69 4.84
N ILE A 345 -13.68 -32.17 5.56
CA ILE A 345 -14.98 -31.47 5.68
C ILE A 345 -14.81 -30.13 6.40
N SER A 346 -13.93 -30.06 7.41
CA SER A 346 -13.65 -28.84 8.16
C SER A 346 -13.08 -27.74 7.28
N GLN A 347 -12.21 -28.09 6.32
CA GLN A 347 -11.69 -27.15 5.31
C GLN A 347 -12.82 -26.65 4.40
N LEU A 348 -13.70 -27.53 3.93
CA LEU A 348 -14.85 -27.13 3.11
C LEU A 348 -15.82 -26.20 3.86
N LEU A 349 -16.06 -26.46 5.14
CA LEU A 349 -16.92 -25.66 6.00
C LEU A 349 -16.33 -24.28 6.35
N THR A 350 -15.07 -24.00 6.00
CA THR A 350 -14.53 -22.64 6.08
C THR A 350 -15.05 -21.71 4.98
N VAL A 351 -15.50 -22.27 3.85
CA VAL A 351 -15.92 -21.51 2.67
C VAL A 351 -17.15 -20.62 2.95
N PRO A 352 -18.25 -21.11 3.55
CA PRO A 352 -19.44 -20.27 3.78
C PRO A 352 -19.17 -19.03 4.66
N PRO A 353 -18.43 -19.11 5.80
CA PRO A 353 -18.03 -17.93 6.55
C PRO A 353 -17.30 -16.87 5.71
N TYR A 354 -16.38 -17.26 4.83
CA TYR A 354 -15.66 -16.32 3.96
C TYR A 354 -16.54 -15.70 2.88
N VAL A 355 -17.50 -16.47 2.33
CA VAL A 355 -18.49 -15.95 1.36
C VAL A 355 -19.39 -14.91 2.02
N VAL A 356 -19.94 -15.21 3.19
CA VAL A 356 -20.76 -14.26 3.96
C VAL A 356 -19.93 -13.02 4.35
N GLY A 357 -18.66 -13.21 4.74
CA GLY A 357 -17.73 -12.12 5.01
C GLY A 357 -17.52 -11.22 3.79
N THR A 358 -17.28 -11.81 2.61
CA THR A 358 -17.13 -11.08 1.35
C THR A 358 -18.41 -10.30 0.99
N MET A 359 -19.59 -10.92 1.10
CA MET A 359 -20.87 -10.24 0.86
C MET A 359 -21.09 -9.08 1.83
N THR A 360 -20.72 -9.24 3.10
CA THR A 360 -20.83 -8.19 4.12
C THR A 360 -19.89 -7.02 3.82
N VAL A 361 -18.65 -7.30 3.42
CA VAL A 361 -17.68 -6.26 3.02
C VAL A 361 -18.18 -5.49 1.80
N VAL A 362 -18.72 -6.18 0.79
CA VAL A 362 -19.27 -5.52 -0.41
C VAL A 362 -20.51 -4.70 -0.05
N ALA A 363 -21.43 -5.23 0.76
CA ALA A 363 -22.61 -4.51 1.19
C ALA A 363 -22.26 -3.25 2.00
N TRP A 364 -21.29 -3.36 2.91
CA TRP A 364 -20.80 -2.24 3.71
C TRP A 364 -20.04 -1.23 2.85
N GLY A 365 -19.26 -1.68 1.88
CA GLY A 365 -18.58 -0.81 0.91
C GLY A 365 -19.56 0.01 0.09
N VAL A 366 -20.59 -0.64 -0.50
CA VAL A 366 -21.66 0.04 -1.25
C VAL A 366 -22.44 1.00 -0.34
N TRP A 367 -22.69 0.62 0.90
CA TRP A 367 -23.36 1.48 1.88
C TRP A 367 -22.53 2.70 2.27
N SER A 368 -21.23 2.52 2.51
CA SER A 368 -20.28 3.61 2.78
C SER A 368 -20.19 4.59 1.61
N ASP A 369 -20.08 4.07 0.39
CA ASP A 369 -20.03 4.88 -0.84
C ASP A 369 -21.32 5.70 -1.04
N ARG A 370 -22.48 5.15 -0.67
CA ARG A 370 -23.78 5.86 -0.71
C ARG A 370 -23.91 6.93 0.36
N ILE A 371 -23.25 6.77 1.51
CA ILE A 371 -23.33 7.72 2.62
C ILE A 371 -22.39 8.92 2.43
N GLN A 372 -21.33 8.81 1.61
CA GLN A 372 -20.40 9.90 1.25
C GLN A 372 -19.78 10.71 2.43
N ARG A 373 -19.94 10.29 3.68
CA ARG A 373 -19.47 11.03 4.88
C ARG A 373 -18.08 10.66 5.39
N ALA A 374 -17.31 9.87 4.64
CA ALA A 374 -16.04 9.33 5.15
C ALA A 374 -14.87 10.34 5.22
N TYR A 375 -15.03 11.55 4.68
CA TYR A 375 -13.95 12.55 4.65
C TYR A 375 -14.10 13.73 5.62
N ASP A 376 -15.29 13.93 6.22
CA ASP A 376 -15.53 15.12 7.06
C ASP A 376 -15.09 14.94 8.52
N THR A 377 -14.71 13.74 8.95
CA THR A 377 -14.43 13.46 10.39
C THR A 377 -12.96 13.45 10.78
N ILE A 378 -12.02 13.72 9.86
CA ILE A 378 -10.57 13.68 10.15
C ILE A 378 -9.86 15.04 9.87
N LEU A 379 -10.58 16.03 9.33
CA LEU A 379 -9.98 17.34 8.98
C LEU A 379 -10.53 18.55 9.76
N ASP A 380 -11.34 18.32 10.79
CA ASP A 380 -11.66 19.31 11.83
C ASP A 380 -10.95 18.93 13.13
#